data_AF-A0A399PG57-F1
#
_entry.id   AF-A0A399PG57-F1
#
_cell.length_a   1.000
_cell.length_b   1.000
_cell.length_c   1.000
_cell.angle_alpha   90.00
_cell.angle_beta   90.00
_cell.angle_gamma   90.00
#
_symmetry.space_group_name_H-M   'P 1'
#
loop_
_entity.id
_entity.type
_entity.pdbx_description
1 polymer ?
#
loop_
_entity_poly.entity_id
_entity_poly.type
_entity_poly.pdbx_seq_one_letter_code
_entity_poly.pdbx_strand_id
1 'polypeptide(L)'
;MRAAAGPSSGDAYTPEVGSTAFAVERYDLDLDYRVARNRLKARAVITAVAREPLPRFELDLTGLRAGDVRVDGRRETRHVQRGGR
;
A
#
# COMPACT_ATOMS: atom_id res chain seq x y z
N MET A 1 14.67 17.09 0.86
CA MET A 1 14.96 16.08 -0.19
C MET A 1 13.73 15.20 -0.39
N ARG A 2 13.20 15.10 -1.62
CA ARG A 2 12.07 14.24 -1.98
C ARG A 2 12.68 12.90 -2.44
N ALA A 3 12.57 11.86 -1.63
CA ALA A 3 12.97 10.52 -2.09
C ALA A 3 12.07 10.13 -3.27
N ALA A 4 12.65 9.56 -4.34
CA ALA A 4 11.88 9.08 -5.48
C ALA A 4 10.95 7.93 -5.03
N ALA A 5 9.81 7.78 -5.69
CA ALA A 5 9.03 6.54 -5.55
C ALA A 5 9.91 5.42 -6.09
N GLY A 6 9.87 4.23 -5.49
CA GLY A 6 10.53 3.06 -6.07
C GLY A 6 10.08 2.86 -7.53
N PRO A 7 10.84 2.13 -8.37
CA PRO A 7 10.47 1.89 -9.75
C PRO A 7 9.01 1.42 -9.85
N SER A 8 8.25 2.00 -10.79
CA SER A 8 6.89 1.55 -11.10
C SER A 8 6.92 0.11 -11.63
N SER A 9 5.75 -0.53 -11.72
CA SER A 9 5.64 -1.93 -12.17
C SER A 9 6.23 -2.19 -13.56
N GLY A 10 6.35 -1.15 -14.41
CA GLY A 10 6.75 -1.27 -15.81
C GLY A 10 5.63 -1.81 -16.71
N ASP A 11 4.41 -1.91 -16.20
CA ASP A 11 3.24 -2.33 -16.95
C ASP A 11 2.82 -1.23 -17.95
N ALA A 12 2.78 -1.56 -19.24
CA ALA A 12 2.38 -0.62 -20.29
C ALA A 12 0.90 -0.20 -20.20
N TYR A 13 0.06 -1.05 -19.61
CA TYR A 13 -1.37 -0.81 -19.43
C TYR A 13 -1.66 -0.03 -18.14
N THR A 14 -0.89 -0.26 -17.07
CA THR A 14 -0.99 0.49 -15.80
C THR A 14 0.35 1.08 -15.36
N PRO A 15 0.89 2.05 -16.10
CA PRO A 15 2.26 2.56 -15.88
C PRO A 15 2.44 3.23 -14.52
N GLU A 16 1.35 3.71 -13.93
CA GLU A 16 1.34 4.39 -12.62
C GLU A 16 1.11 3.45 -11.44
N VAL A 17 0.69 2.20 -11.67
CA VAL A 17 0.27 1.27 -10.61
C VAL A 17 1.40 0.30 -10.26
N GLY A 18 1.52 0.02 -8.97
CA GLY A 18 2.44 -0.97 -8.42
C GLY A 18 3.88 -0.48 -8.33
N SER A 19 4.71 -1.33 -7.73
CA SER A 19 6.14 -1.11 -7.63
C SER A 19 6.90 -2.42 -7.76
N THR A 20 8.06 -2.38 -8.42
CA THR A 20 9.00 -3.51 -8.48
C THR A 20 10.01 -3.53 -7.34
N ALA A 21 9.97 -2.52 -6.46
CA ALA A 21 10.90 -2.34 -5.35
C ALA A 21 10.80 -3.44 -4.26
N PHE A 22 9.63 -4.06 -4.13
CA PHE A 22 9.36 -5.13 -3.19
C PHE A 22 8.48 -6.20 -3.84
N ALA A 23 8.53 -7.42 -3.29
CA ALA A 23 7.63 -8.50 -3.64
C ALA A 23 6.69 -8.77 -2.46
N VAL A 24 5.38 -8.82 -2.70
CA VAL A 24 4.43 -9.23 -1.67
C VAL A 24 4.28 -10.74 -1.69
N GLU A 25 4.41 -11.36 -0.52
CA GLU A 25 4.31 -12.81 -0.34
C GLU A 25 2.92 -13.23 0.15
N ARG A 26 2.28 -12.38 0.98
CA ARG A 26 0.96 -12.69 1.54
C ARG A 26 0.16 -11.42 1.83
N TYR A 27 -1.15 -11.56 1.64
CA TYR A 27 -2.16 -10.63 2.10
C TYR A 27 -3.10 -11.34 3.07
N ASP A 28 -3.12 -10.90 4.32
CA ASP A 28 -4.13 -11.31 5.29
C ASP A 28 -5.16 -10.17 5.37
N LEU A 29 -6.34 -10.40 4.79
CA LEU A 29 -7.39 -9.39 4.64
C LEU A 29 -8.62 -9.76 5.48
N ASP A 30 -8.99 -8.87 6.40
CA ASP A 30 -10.24 -8.93 7.16
C ASP A 30 -11.15 -7.80 6.67
N LEU A 31 -12.29 -8.15 6.07
CA LEU A 31 -13.16 -7.25 5.31
C LEU A 31 -14.59 -7.24 5.90
N ASP A 32 -15.07 -6.07 6.29
CA ASP A 32 -16.49 -5.80 6.56
C ASP A 32 -17.06 -4.94 5.41
N TYR A 33 -17.83 -5.58 4.54
CA TYR A 33 -18.49 -4.92 3.42
C TYR A 33 -20.00 -4.78 3.63
N ARG A 34 -20.50 -3.56 3.42
CA ARG A 34 -21.92 -3.23 3.49
C ARG A 34 -22.43 -2.85 2.10
N VAL A 35 -23.05 -3.81 1.43
CA VAL A 35 -23.56 -3.69 0.05
C VAL A 35 -24.50 -2.49 -0.13
N ALA A 36 -25.51 -2.36 0.74
CA ALA A 36 -26.56 -1.34 0.60
C ALA A 36 -26.04 0.11 0.59
N ARG A 37 -24.84 0.34 1.13
CA ARG A 37 -24.20 1.67 1.18
C ARG A 37 -22.88 1.70 0.42
N ASN A 38 -22.56 0.61 -0.29
CA ASN A 38 -21.29 0.36 -0.95
C ASN A 38 -20.07 0.75 -0.09
N ARG A 39 -20.05 0.30 1.17
CA ARG A 39 -19.02 0.72 2.14
C ARG A 39 -18.15 -0.47 2.54
N LEU A 40 -16.84 -0.31 2.38
CA LEU A 40 -15.83 -1.25 2.83
C LEU A 40 -15.08 -0.70 4.04
N LYS A 41 -14.99 -1.48 5.10
CA LYS A 41 -14.05 -1.31 6.22
C LYS A 41 -13.17 -2.55 6.27
N ALA A 42 -11.87 -2.37 6.43
CA ALA A 42 -10.94 -3.50 6.37
C ALA A 42 -9.74 -3.31 7.31
N ARG A 43 -9.14 -4.44 7.67
CA ARG A 43 -7.76 -4.53 8.13
C ARG A 43 -6.98 -5.38 7.13
N ALA A 44 -5.87 -4.84 6.65
CA ALA A 44 -4.92 -5.57 5.80
C ALA A 44 -3.59 -5.73 6.53
N VAL A 45 -3.08 -6.95 6.59
CA VAL A 45 -1.68 -7.22 6.93
C VAL A 45 -1.00 -7.72 5.66
N ILE A 46 0.05 -7.00 5.26
CA ILE A 46 0.79 -7.26 4.02
C ILE A 46 2.18 -7.75 4.43
N THR A 47 2.54 -8.96 4.03
CA THR A 47 3.89 -9.50 4.20
C THR A 47 4.64 -9.33 2.88
N ALA A 48 5.69 -8.53 2.89
CA ALA A 48 6.46 -8.21 1.69
C ALA A 48 7.96 -8.18 1.96
N VAL A 49 8.74 -8.52 0.94
CA VAL A 49 10.20 -8.53 0.95
C VAL A 49 10.71 -7.43 0.04
N ALA A 50 11.49 -6.51 0.58
CA ALA A 50 12.19 -5.51 -0.21
C ALA A 50 13.29 -6.18 -1.05
N ARG A 51 13.37 -5.87 -2.34
CA ARG A 51 14.40 -6.42 -3.24
C ARG A 51 15.73 -5.67 -3.13
N GLU A 52 15.67 -4.45 -2.62
CA GLU A 52 16.79 -3.55 -2.37
C GLU A 52 16.52 -2.76 -1.08
N PRO A 53 17.51 -2.05 -0.50
CA PRO A 53 17.26 -1.19 0.65
C PRO A 53 16.24 -0.08 0.32
N LEU A 54 15.08 -0.10 0.99
CA LEU A 54 13.99 0.86 0.76
C LEU A 54 13.83 1.82 1.95
N PRO A 55 14.12 3.13 1.79
CA PRO A 55 13.82 4.11 2.83
C PRO A 55 12.32 4.41 2.95
N ARG A 56 11.53 4.00 1.95
CA ARG A 56 10.07 4.11 1.89
C ARG A 56 9.50 3.13 0.87
N PHE A 57 8.25 2.77 1.02
CA PHE A 57 7.47 2.03 0.03
C PHE A 57 6.11 2.74 -0.19
N GLU A 58 5.44 2.42 -1.29
CA GLU A 58 4.16 3.01 -1.67
C GLU A 58 3.15 1.89 -1.92
N LEU A 59 1.88 2.12 -1.56
CA LEU A 59 0.78 1.20 -1.79
C LEU A 59 -0.34 1.95 -2.50
N ASP A 60 -0.92 1.34 -3.53
CA ASP A 60 -2.04 1.93 -4.25
C ASP A 60 -3.37 1.54 -3.58
N LEU A 61 -4.15 2.54 -3.20
CA LEU A 61 -5.41 2.46 -2.46
C LEU A 61 -6.50 3.30 -3.16
N THR A 62 -7.05 2.79 -4.25
CA THR A 62 -8.10 3.48 -5.02
C THR A 62 -9.42 3.54 -4.25
N GLY A 63 -9.92 4.75 -4.00
CA GLY A 63 -11.19 4.97 -3.31
C GLY A 63 -11.19 4.60 -1.81
N LEU A 64 -10.03 4.26 -1.25
CA LEU A 64 -9.86 3.87 0.16
C LEU A 64 -9.02 4.91 0.90
N ARG A 65 -9.23 5.04 2.20
CA ARG A 65 -8.34 5.82 3.07
C ARG A 65 -7.72 4.95 4.16
N ALA A 66 -6.40 5.04 4.29
CA ALA A 66 -5.67 4.40 5.38
C ALA A 66 -5.78 5.29 6.64
N GLY A 67 -6.34 4.74 7.73
CA GLY A 67 -6.49 5.48 8.99
C GLY A 67 -5.40 5.18 10.01
N ASP A 68 -5.00 3.92 10.14
CA ASP A 68 -3.98 3.45 11.08
C ASP A 68 -3.00 2.58 10.31
N VAL A 69 -1.73 2.95 10.34
CA VAL A 69 -0.66 2.29 9.58
C VAL A 69 0.43 1.87 10.56
N ARG A 70 0.81 0.60 10.46
CA ARG A 70 1.95 0.03 11.20
C ARG A 70 2.89 -0.64 10.22
N VAL A 71 4.18 -0.46 10.44
CA VAL A 71 5.24 -1.20 9.73
C VAL A 71 6.01 -2.01 10.76
N ASP A 72 6.12 -3.31 10.54
CA ASP A 72 6.76 -4.26 11.47
C ASP A 72 6.26 -4.12 12.92
N GLY A 73 4.94 -3.90 13.07
CA GLY A 73 4.27 -3.71 14.36
C GLY A 73 4.44 -2.33 15.01
N ARG A 74 5.28 -1.44 14.46
CA ARG A 74 5.52 -0.10 15.02
C ARG A 74 4.37 0.84 14.66
N ARG A 75 3.81 1.53 15.67
CA ARG A 75 2.71 2.49 15.50
C ARG A 75 3.15 3.84 14.95
N GLU A 76 4.38 4.24 15.25
CA GLU A 76 4.93 5.54 14.86
C GLU A 76 5.50 5.49 13.44
N THR A 77 4.70 5.03 12.49
CA THR A 77 5.07 5.03 11.09
C THR A 77 4.54 6.29 10.43
N ARG A 78 5.46 7.14 9.96
CA ARG A 78 5.10 8.28 9.12
C ARG A 78 4.56 7.77 7.79
N HIS A 79 3.30 8.07 7.52
CA HIS A 79 2.65 7.80 6.25
C HIS A 79 1.96 9.07 5.73
N VAL A 80 1.76 9.14 4.42
CA VAL A 80 1.04 10.24 3.76
C VAL A 80 0.25 9.61 2.64
N GLN A 81 -1.04 9.97 2.53
CA GLN A 81 -1.88 9.49 1.44
C GLN A 81 -2.30 10.65 0.52
N ARG A 82 -2.03 10.53 -0.79
CA ARG A 82 -2.33 11.52 -1.84
C ARG A 82 -2.84 10.81 -3.08
N GLY A 83 -3.98 11.27 -3.62
CA GLY A 83 -4.51 10.72 -4.88
C GLY A 83 -4.84 9.23 -4.83
N GLY A 84 -5.04 8.65 -3.64
CA GLY A 84 -5.24 7.20 -3.50
C GLY A 84 -3.94 6.39 -3.46
N ARG A 85 -2.79 7.00 -3.15
CA ARG A 85 -1.51 6.33 -2.87
C ARG A 85 -0.92 6.84 -1.56
#